data_AF-A0A2P7TWV9-F1
#
_entry.id   AF-A0A2P7TWV9-F1
#
_cell.length_a   1.000
_cell.length_b   1.000
_cell.length_c   1.000
_cell.angle_alpha   90.00
_cell.angle_beta   90.00
_cell.angle_gamma   90.00
#
_symmetry.space_group_name_H-M   'P 1'
#
loop_
_entity.id
_entity.type
_entity.pdbx_description
1 polymer ?
#
loop_
_entity_poly.entity_id
_entity_poly.type
_entity_poly.pdbx_seq_one_letter_code
_entity_poly.pdbx_strand_id
1 'polypeptide(L)' 'MDRARLPDYPEKHPGACLSEMTKVFNSTPPALFYALKSLEITRKKRRLPTQNKIPQK' A
#
# COMPACT_ATOMS: atom_id res chain seq x y z
N MET A 1 -12.29 12.57 -1.82
CA MET A 1 -11.54 11.29 -1.84
C MET A 1 -12.51 10.19 -2.19
N ASP A 2 -12.25 9.48 -3.27
CA ASP A 2 -13.07 8.36 -3.72
C ASP A 2 -12.91 7.16 -2.76
N ARG A 3 -13.69 7.18 -1.67
CA ARG A 3 -13.68 6.12 -0.66
C ARG A 3 -14.10 4.77 -1.23
N ALA A 4 -14.93 4.78 -2.28
CA ALA A 4 -15.38 3.57 -2.97
C ALA A 4 -14.25 2.87 -3.75
N ARG A 5 -13.28 3.63 -4.27
CA ARG A 5 -12.18 3.09 -5.10
C ARG A 5 -10.89 2.87 -4.30
N LEU A 6 -10.82 3.40 -3.09
CA LEU A 6 -9.71 3.23 -2.15
C LEU A 6 -9.43 1.77 -1.74
N PRO A 7 -10.43 0.89 -1.47
CA PRO A 7 -10.15 -0.49 -1.06
C PRO A 7 -9.53 -1.36 -2.16
N ASP A 8 -9.96 -1.20 -3.42
CA ASP A 8 -9.42 -1.96 -4.57
C ASP A 8 -7.98 -1.56 -4.94
N TYR A 9 -7.56 -0.34 -4.60
CA TYR A 9 -6.30 0.21 -5.10
C TYR A 9 -5.05 -0.51 -4.53
N PRO A 10 -4.96 -0.78 -3.21
CA PRO A 10 -3.90 -1.60 -2.64
C PRO A 10 -3.82 -3.03 -3.19
N GLU A 11 -4.97 -3.63 -3.57
CA GLU A 11 -5.00 -4.97 -4.16
C GLU A 11 -4.44 -4.98 -5.58
N LYS A 12 -4.81 -4.00 -6.40
CA LYS A 12 -4.31 -3.85 -7.78
C LYS A 12 -2.85 -3.41 -7.82
N HIS A 13 -2.38 -2.68 -6.81
CA HIS A 13 -1.02 -2.16 -6.71
C HIS A 13 -0.36 -2.53 -5.37
N PRO A 14 0.05 -3.80 -5.19
CA PRO A 14 0.64 -4.28 -3.94
C PRO A 14 1.98 -3.59 -3.56
N GLY A 15 2.55 -2.78 -4.46
CA GLY A 15 3.74 -1.96 -4.22
C GLY A 15 3.46 -0.47 -3.91
N ALA A 16 2.25 0.05 -4.18
CA ALA A 16 2.00 1.49 -4.15
C ALA A 16 2.03 2.06 -2.74
N CYS A 17 3.02 2.88 -2.42
CA CYS A 17 3.14 3.52 -1.11
C CYS A 17 2.11 4.64 -0.92
N LEU A 18 1.94 5.10 0.33
CA LEU A 18 1.03 6.19 0.68
C LEU A 18 1.24 7.43 -0.21
N SER A 19 2.50 7.78 -0.49
CA SER A 19 2.86 8.92 -1.33
C SER A 19 2.41 8.79 -2.79
N GLU A 20 2.45 7.58 -3.34
CA GLU A 20 1.95 7.33 -4.71
C GLU A 20 0.43 7.37 -4.74
N MET A 21 -0.22 6.78 -3.74
CA MET A 21 -1.67 6.85 -3.59
C MET A 21 -2.15 8.30 -3.41
N THR A 22 -1.43 9.15 -2.67
CA THR A 22 -1.81 10.56 -2.52
C THR A 22 -1.82 11.34 -3.83
N LYS A 23 -0.93 11.00 -4.78
CA LYS A 23 -0.91 11.61 -6.12
C LYS A 23 -2.12 11.18 -6.94
N VAL A 24 -2.53 9.92 -6.84
CA VAL A 24 -3.68 9.39 -7.60
C VAL A 24 -5.01 9.87 -7.05
N PHE A 25 -5.14 9.93 -5.73
CA PHE A 25 -6.35 10.36 -5.05
C PHE A 25 -6.41 11.86 -4.79
N ASN A 26 -5.43 12.65 -5.28
CA ASN A 26 -5.27 14.09 -5.00
C ASN A 26 -5.51 14.43 -3.52
N SER A 27 -4.90 13.62 -2.65
CA SER A 27 -5.11 13.63 -1.20
C SER A 27 -3.88 14.03 -0.44
N THR A 28 -4.06 14.55 0.78
CA THR A 28 -2.95 14.66 1.72
C THR A 28 -2.64 13.29 2.33
N PRO A 29 -1.36 12.98 2.64
CA PRO A 29 -0.98 11.72 3.28
C PRO A 29 -1.75 11.42 4.57
N PRO A 30 -2.00 12.40 5.48
CA PRO A 30 -2.81 12.16 6.66
C PRO A 30 -4.25 11.77 6.33
N ALA A 31 -4.88 12.46 5.37
CA ALA A 31 -6.26 12.16 4.98
C ALA A 31 -6.38 10.73 4.40
N LEU A 32 -5.41 10.33 3.58
CA LEU A 32 -5.36 8.98 3.03
C LEU A 32 -5.10 7.93 4.13
N PHE A 33 -4.20 8.22 5.08
CA PHE A 33 -3.91 7.35 6.21
C PHE A 33 -5.16 7.10 7.08
N TYR A 34 -5.88 8.15 7.45
CA TYR A 34 -7.11 8.02 8.24
C TYR A 34 -8.22 7.31 7.45
N ALA A 35 -8.33 7.55 6.14
CA ALA A 35 -9.28 6.84 5.30
C ALA A 35 -9.00 5.33 5.25
N LEU A 36 -7.74 4.94 5.03
CA LEU A 36 -7.31 3.53 5.05
C LEU A 36 -7.55 2.90 6.43
N LYS A 37 -7.24 3.64 7.50
CA LYS A 37 -7.49 3.20 8.89
C LYS A 37 -8.97 2.98 9.17
N SER A 38 -9.85 3.85 8.67
CA SER A 38 -11.30 3.73 8.85
C SER A 38 -11.91 2.55 8.10
N LEU A 39 -11.25 2.08 7.04
CA LEU A 39 -11.65 0.91 6.25
C LEU A 39 -10.98 -0.39 6.74
N GLU A 40 -10.25 -0.34 7.85
CA GLU A 40 -9.47 -1.46 8.40
C GLU A 40 -8.46 -2.07 7.40
N ILE A 41 -8.08 -1.30 6.37
CA ILE A 41 -7.11 -1.70 5.36
C ILE A 41 -5.72 -1.57 5.97
N THR A 42 -5.20 -2.67 6.48
CA THR A 42 -3.84 -2.77 6.99
C THR A 42 -2.94 -3.43 5.95
N ARG A 43 -1.82 -2.79 5.63
CA ARG A 43 -0.80 -3.41 4.78
C ARG A 43 -0.20 -4.61 5.51
N LYS A 44 -0.43 -5.83 5.01
CA LYS A 44 0.33 -7.00 5.46
C LYS A 44 1.81 -6.75 5.20
N LYS A 45 2.66 -7.07 6.18
CA LYS A 45 4.12 -7.02 6.02
C LYS A 45 4.48 -7.89 4.82
N ARG A 46 4.99 -7.27 3.75
CA ARG A 46 5.44 -8.00 2.56
C ARG A 46 6.52 -8.98 3.02
N ARG A 47 6.32 -10.28 2.80
CA ARG A 47 7.40 -11.25 2.98
C ARG A 47 8.43 -10.93 1.90
N LEU A 48 9.52 -10.27 2.28
CA LEU A 48 10.69 -10.19 1.43
C LEU A 48 11.09 -11.64 1.12
N PRO A 49 11.31 -12.01 -0.14
CA PRO A 49 11.90 -13.31 -0.42
C PRO A 49 13.20 -13.36 0.38
N THR A 50 13.32 -14.37 1.25
CA THR A 50 14.58 -14.66 1.91
C THR A 50 15.60 -14.80 0.79
N GLN A 51 16.56 -13.87 0.69
CA GLN A 51 17.74 -14.11 -0.13
C GLN A 51 18.44 -15.29 0.52
N ASN A 52 18.04 -16.50 0.15
CA ASN A 52 18.83 -17.69 0.38
C ASN A 52 20.15 -17.36 -0.30
N LYS A 53 21.19 -17.16 0.52
CA LYS A 53 22.56 -17.01 0.05
C LYS A 53 22.80 -18.17 -0.91
N ILE A 54 22.87 -17.87 -2.19
CA ILE A 54 23.31 -18.83 -3.20
C ILE A 54 24.75 -19.16 -2.77
N PRO A 55 25.08 -20.40 -2.37
CA PRO A 55 26.46 -20.76 -2.16
C PRO A 55 27.11 -20.65 -3.54
N GLN A 56 27.96 -19.65 -3.73
CA GLN A 56 28.88 -19.62 -4.86
C GLN A 56 29.75 -20.88 -4.69
N LYS A 57 29.63 -21.82 -5.63
CA LYS A 57 30.48 -23.01 -5.71
C LYS A 57 31.75 -22.65 -6.45
#